data_AF-A0A0G0R175-F1
#
_entry.id   AF-A0A0G0R175-F1
#
_cell.length_a   1.000
_cell.length_b   1.000
_cell.length_c   1.000
_cell.angle_alpha   90.00
_cell.angle_beta   90.00
_cell.angle_gamma   90.00
#
_symmetry.space_group_name_H-M   'P 1'
#
loop_
_entity.id
_entity.type
_entity.pdbx_description
1 polymer ?
#
loop_
_entity_poly.entity_id
_entity_poly.type
_entity_poly.pdbx_seq_one_letter_code
_entity_poly.pdbx_strand_id
1 'polypeptide(L)'
;MSLKERATSLRKNGESYNNIRKILGIRSKGTLSNWFKGIKLPKKSIELLAKNNKLAHERGLFTANKNRNVRIDNENKKAYTEGQNYIQPISKKELLLIGAVLYWGEGTKSERNAVSLTLSNSDPFMISVYMRFIREILKIPEEKIRAGIHIYPSISGDEAKKFWSKTTNLPENRFYIITQVSRASQNKRPFNILPFGTVVIKINNRQQFYKVKGMIKGIVVQTKL
;
A
#
# COMPACT_ATOMS: atom_id res chain seq x y z
N MET A 1 39.59 0.81 -50.70
CA MET A 1 39.26 1.76 -49.60
C MET A 1 39.79 1.19 -48.29
N SER A 2 40.67 1.91 -47.61
CA SER A 2 41.29 1.46 -46.35
C SER A 2 40.27 1.33 -45.22
N LEU A 3 40.59 0.53 -44.19
CA LEU A 3 39.72 0.38 -43.01
C LEU A 3 39.48 1.73 -42.32
N LYS A 4 40.49 2.61 -42.33
CA LYS A 4 40.42 3.98 -41.80
C LYS A 4 39.49 4.88 -42.62
N GLU A 5 39.53 4.79 -43.95
CA GLU A 5 38.62 5.54 -44.82
C GLU A 5 37.16 5.12 -44.61
N ARG A 6 36.90 3.80 -44.54
CA ARG A 6 35.57 3.26 -44.26
C ARG A 6 35.06 3.73 -42.89
N ALA A 7 35.90 3.65 -41.85
CA ALA A 7 35.57 4.13 -40.51
C ALA A 7 35.28 5.64 -40.49
N THR A 8 36.05 6.43 -41.25
CA THR A 8 35.89 7.88 -41.36
C THR A 8 34.60 8.26 -42.07
N SER A 9 34.25 7.55 -43.14
CA SER A 9 32.98 7.74 -43.85
C SER A 9 31.78 7.46 -42.94
N LEU A 10 31.78 6.30 -42.26
CA LEU A 10 30.75 5.96 -41.28
C LEU A 10 30.64 7.01 -40.17
N ARG A 11 31.77 7.48 -39.66
CA ARG A 11 31.79 8.51 -38.60
C ARG A 11 31.22 9.84 -39.09
N LYS A 12 31.58 10.28 -40.30
CA LYS A 12 31.02 11.48 -40.94
C LYS A 12 29.53 11.33 -41.25
N ASN A 13 29.02 10.12 -41.42
CA ASN A 13 27.58 9.85 -41.57
C ASN A 13 26.82 9.76 -40.24
N GLY A 14 27.49 9.98 -39.10
CA GLY A 14 26.84 10.02 -37.78
C GLY A 14 26.84 8.70 -37.02
N GLU A 15 27.67 7.72 -37.41
CA GLU A 15 27.82 6.49 -36.65
C GLU A 15 28.67 6.68 -35.39
N SER A 16 28.25 6.02 -34.29
CA SER A 16 28.98 6.05 -33.02
C SER A 16 30.23 5.16 -33.06
N TYR A 17 31.20 5.44 -32.19
CA TYR A 17 32.42 4.61 -32.12
C TYR A 17 32.10 3.14 -31.83
N ASN A 18 31.07 2.88 -31.01
CA ASN A 18 30.60 1.53 -30.70
C ASN A 18 30.04 0.83 -31.94
N ASN A 19 29.25 1.51 -32.77
CA ASN A 19 28.67 0.94 -33.98
C ASN A 19 29.73 0.70 -35.03
N ILE A 20 30.60 1.69 -35.30
CA ILE A 20 31.70 1.55 -36.27
C ILE A 20 32.59 0.37 -35.89
N ARG A 21 32.89 0.23 -34.60
CA ARG A 21 33.67 -0.88 -34.07
C ARG A 21 33.00 -2.23 -34.38
N LYS A 22 31.69 -2.34 -34.15
CA LYS A 22 30.92 -3.57 -34.44
C LYS A 22 30.85 -3.86 -35.94
N ILE A 23 30.53 -2.86 -36.76
CA ILE A 23 30.38 -2.97 -38.22
C ILE A 23 31.70 -3.40 -38.89
N LEU A 24 32.83 -2.82 -38.45
CA LEU A 24 34.14 -3.05 -39.05
C LEU A 24 34.99 -4.09 -38.32
N GLY A 25 34.45 -4.72 -37.27
CA GLY A 25 35.18 -5.74 -36.49
C GLY A 25 36.44 -5.22 -35.78
N ILE A 26 36.51 -3.92 -35.47
CA ILE A 26 37.67 -3.31 -34.81
C ILE A 26 37.66 -3.72 -33.33
N ARG A 27 38.80 -4.06 -32.73
CA ARG A 27 38.83 -4.52 -31.33
C ARG A 27 38.80 -3.38 -30.32
N SER A 28 39.60 -2.33 -30.55
CA SER A 28 39.80 -1.22 -29.61
C SER A 28 39.14 0.09 -30.05
N LYS A 29 38.54 0.80 -29.09
CA LYS A 29 38.10 2.19 -29.28
C LYS A 29 39.27 3.17 -29.43
N GLY A 30 40.44 2.84 -28.87
CA GLY A 30 41.65 3.65 -28.98
C GLY A 30 42.07 3.84 -30.44
N THR A 31 41.95 2.78 -31.26
CA THR A 31 42.21 2.83 -32.70
C THR A 31 41.32 3.85 -33.41
N LEU A 32 40.01 3.82 -33.13
CA LEU A 32 39.06 4.79 -33.68
C LEU A 32 39.33 6.21 -33.20
N SER A 33 39.66 6.38 -31.91
CA SER A 33 40.02 7.67 -31.32
C SER A 33 41.21 8.31 -32.04
N ASN A 34 42.28 7.54 -32.26
CA ASN A 34 43.46 7.99 -32.99
C ASN A 34 43.15 8.35 -34.44
N TRP A 35 42.32 7.55 -35.12
CA TRP A 35 41.95 7.82 -36.51
C TRP A 35 41.03 9.02 -36.68
N PHE A 36 40.20 9.32 -35.68
CA PHE A 36 39.26 10.43 -35.73
C PHE A 36 39.81 11.73 -35.12
N LYS A 37 41.06 11.72 -34.66
CA LYS A 37 41.75 12.91 -34.16
C LYS A 37 41.78 13.99 -35.26
N GLY A 38 41.24 15.18 -34.95
CA GLY A 38 41.20 16.32 -35.87
C GLY A 38 40.09 16.28 -36.93
N ILE A 39 39.21 15.27 -36.93
CA ILE A 39 38.09 15.24 -37.88
C ILE A 39 37.00 16.23 -37.47
N LYS A 40 36.66 17.16 -38.37
CA LYS A 40 35.47 18.00 -38.25
C LYS A 40 34.25 17.23 -38.77
N LEU A 41 33.23 17.08 -37.92
CA LEU A 41 31.99 16.39 -38.29
C LEU A 41 30.97 17.37 -38.87
N PRO A 42 30.16 16.95 -39.87
CA PRO A 42 29.03 17.74 -40.34
C PRO A 42 28.00 17.97 -39.23
N LYS A 43 27.32 19.12 -39.24
CA LYS A 43 26.28 19.47 -38.26
C LYS A 43 25.19 18.39 -38.14
N LYS A 44 24.70 17.89 -39.28
CA LYS A 44 23.72 16.80 -39.36
C LYS A 44 24.15 15.54 -38.58
N SER A 45 25.43 15.21 -38.65
CA SER A 45 26.01 14.03 -38.01
C SER A 45 26.13 14.22 -36.50
N ILE A 46 26.47 15.44 -36.06
CA ILE A 46 26.48 15.81 -34.64
C ILE A 46 25.08 15.70 -34.04
N GLU A 47 24.07 16.25 -34.72
CA GLU A 47 22.66 16.18 -34.28
C GLU A 47 22.14 14.74 -34.23
N LEU A 48 22.46 13.93 -35.24
CA LEU A 48 22.07 12.51 -35.27
C LEU A 48 22.69 11.73 -34.11
N LEU A 49 23.98 11.96 -33.82
CA LEU A 49 24.65 11.34 -32.68
C LEU A 49 24.04 11.76 -31.34
N ALA A 50 23.73 13.06 -31.17
CA ALA A 50 23.09 13.57 -29.96
C ALA A 50 21.71 12.93 -29.74
N LYS A 51 20.89 12.86 -30.81
CA LYS A 51 19.58 12.18 -30.78
C LYS A 51 19.71 10.70 -30.41
N ASN A 52 20.63 9.98 -31.05
CA ASN A 52 20.84 8.56 -30.79
C ASN A 52 21.35 8.30 -29.37
N ASN A 53 22.22 9.16 -28.84
CA ASN A 53 22.68 9.08 -27.45
C ASN A 53 21.54 9.31 -26.47
N LYS A 54 20.68 10.31 -26.71
CA LYS A 54 19.49 10.56 -25.89
C LYS A 54 18.55 9.35 -25.88
N LEU A 55 18.22 8.81 -27.04
CA LEU A 55 17.37 7.62 -27.16
C LEU A 55 17.98 6.39 -26.48
N ALA A 56 19.31 6.19 -26.61
CA ALA A 56 19.99 5.09 -25.95
C ALA A 56 19.97 5.25 -24.41
N HIS A 57 20.13 6.48 -23.91
CA HIS A 57 20.04 6.78 -22.49
C HIS A 57 18.62 6.53 -21.95
N GLU A 58 17.59 7.04 -22.63
CA GLU A 58 16.18 6.82 -22.26
C GLU A 58 15.82 5.32 -22.24
N ARG A 59 16.27 4.54 -23.23
CA ARG A 59 16.11 3.08 -23.25
C ARG A 59 16.85 2.39 -22.10
N GLY A 60 18.04 2.87 -21.78
CA GLY A 60 18.84 2.39 -20.64
C GLY A 60 18.12 2.62 -19.32
N LEU A 61 17.60 3.84 -19.10
CA LEU A 61 16.80 4.20 -17.93
C LEU A 61 15.51 3.36 -17.85
N PHE A 62 14.79 3.20 -18.96
CA PHE A 62 13.58 2.38 -19.00
C PHE A 62 13.87 0.93 -18.60
N THR A 63 14.93 0.34 -19.16
CA THR A 63 15.35 -1.03 -18.83
C THR A 63 15.79 -1.14 -17.36
N ALA A 64 16.58 -0.19 -16.88
CA ALA A 64 17.04 -0.16 -15.48
C ALA A 64 15.86 -0.02 -14.50
N ASN A 65 14.90 0.85 -14.79
CA ASN A 65 13.68 1.03 -14.00
C ASN A 65 12.81 -0.22 -14.03
N LYS A 66 12.64 -0.86 -15.19
CA LYS A 66 11.91 -2.12 -15.30
C LYS A 66 12.56 -3.21 -14.45
N ASN A 67 13.87 -3.39 -14.54
CA ASN A 67 14.61 -4.39 -13.76
C ASN A 67 14.55 -4.08 -12.26
N ARG A 68 14.64 -2.80 -11.88
CA ARG A 68 14.46 -2.36 -10.50
C ARG A 68 13.06 -2.69 -9.98
N ASN A 69 12.01 -2.40 -10.75
CA ASN A 69 10.63 -2.67 -10.35
C ASN A 69 10.40 -4.17 -10.16
N VAL A 70 10.92 -5.02 -11.05
CA VAL A 70 10.86 -6.49 -10.88
C VAL A 70 11.58 -6.93 -9.60
N ARG A 71 12.76 -6.37 -9.32
CA ARG A 71 13.50 -6.68 -8.09
C ARG A 71 12.72 -6.27 -6.84
N ILE A 72 12.19 -5.04 -6.81
CA ILE A 72 11.39 -4.53 -5.69
C ILE A 72 10.12 -5.36 -5.50
N ASP A 73 9.44 -5.75 -6.58
CA ASP A 73 8.26 -6.61 -6.50
C ASP A 73 8.59 -7.97 -5.87
N ASN A 74 9.72 -8.58 -6.25
CA ASN A 74 10.19 -9.82 -5.66
C ASN A 74 10.60 -9.65 -4.18
N GLU A 75 11.31 -8.58 -3.84
CA GLU A 75 11.68 -8.23 -2.46
C GLU A 75 10.41 -8.06 -1.59
N ASN A 76 9.42 -7.32 -2.09
CA ASN A 76 8.14 -7.09 -1.42
C ASN A 76 7.35 -8.39 -1.24
N LYS A 77 7.28 -9.26 -2.26
CA LYS A 77 6.62 -10.57 -2.16
C LYS A 77 7.29 -11.45 -1.12
N LYS A 78 8.62 -11.46 -1.08
CA LYS A 78 9.36 -12.24 -0.09
C LYS A 78 9.09 -11.73 1.33
N ALA A 79 9.21 -10.42 1.55
CA ALA A 79 8.94 -9.80 2.86
C ALA A 79 7.48 -9.98 3.29
N TYR A 80 6.53 -9.91 2.35
CA TYR A 80 5.12 -10.14 2.62
C TYR A 80 4.88 -11.58 3.11
N THR A 81 5.36 -12.59 2.37
CA THR A 81 5.23 -14.00 2.75
C THR A 81 5.95 -14.30 4.07
N GLU A 82 7.13 -13.73 4.28
CA GLU A 82 7.86 -13.84 5.55
C GLU A 82 7.04 -13.30 6.72
N GLY A 83 6.46 -12.10 6.56
CA GLY A 83 5.58 -11.49 7.56
C GLY A 83 4.34 -12.33 7.88
N GLN A 84 3.72 -12.95 6.85
CA GLN A 84 2.60 -13.87 7.05
C GLN A 84 3.01 -15.10 7.89
N ASN A 85 4.21 -15.64 7.66
CA ASN A 85 4.68 -16.85 8.31
C ASN A 85 5.10 -16.63 9.78
N TYR A 86 5.37 -15.40 10.20
CA TYR A 86 5.61 -15.08 11.62
C TYR A 86 4.40 -15.31 12.50
N ILE A 87 3.19 -15.28 11.92
CA ILE A 87 1.94 -15.40 12.67
C ILE A 87 1.42 -16.84 12.54
N GLN A 88 1.47 -17.56 13.66
CA GLN A 88 0.90 -18.91 13.80
C GLN A 88 -0.59 -18.84 14.15
N PRO A 89 -1.33 -19.97 14.18
CA PRO A 89 -2.73 -19.97 14.59
C PRO A 89 -2.95 -19.31 15.95
N ILE A 90 -3.76 -18.25 15.96
CA ILE A 90 -3.97 -17.38 17.12
C ILE A 90 -4.66 -18.13 18.27
N SER A 91 -3.95 -18.26 19.39
CA SER A 91 -4.47 -18.74 20.66
C SER A 91 -5.40 -17.73 21.34
N LYS A 92 -6.14 -18.16 22.37
CA LYS A 92 -6.99 -17.26 23.16
C LYS A 92 -6.19 -16.17 23.89
N LYS A 93 -4.96 -16.47 24.31
CA LYS A 93 -4.07 -15.50 24.96
C LYS A 93 -3.63 -14.41 23.98
N GLU A 94 -3.26 -14.80 22.77
CA GLU A 94 -2.90 -13.84 21.71
C GLU A 94 -4.11 -13.03 21.25
N LEU A 95 -5.27 -13.66 21.06
CA LEU A 95 -6.50 -12.96 20.72
C LEU A 95 -6.89 -11.91 21.78
N LEU A 96 -6.67 -12.21 23.06
CA LEU A 96 -6.86 -11.25 24.15
C LEU A 96 -5.96 -10.04 23.98
N LEU A 97 -4.66 -10.25 23.71
CA LEU A 97 -3.71 -9.16 23.51
C LEU A 97 -4.06 -8.34 22.27
N ILE A 98 -4.35 -9.01 21.14
CA ILE A 98 -4.74 -8.38 19.87
C ILE A 98 -5.98 -7.51 20.09
N GLY A 99 -7.04 -8.06 20.69
CA GLY A 99 -8.28 -7.33 20.93
C GLY A 99 -8.10 -6.13 21.88
N ALA A 100 -7.28 -6.28 22.92
CA ALA A 100 -6.95 -5.19 23.83
C ALA A 100 -6.16 -4.08 23.14
N VAL A 101 -5.16 -4.41 22.31
CA VAL A 101 -4.35 -3.45 21.55
C VAL A 101 -5.16 -2.78 20.45
N LEU A 102 -6.01 -3.53 19.72
CA LEU A 102 -6.96 -2.96 18.76
C LEU A 102 -7.87 -1.94 19.42
N TYR A 103 -8.44 -2.26 20.58
CA TYR A 103 -9.25 -1.30 21.33
C TYR A 103 -8.43 -0.12 21.86
N TRP A 104 -7.16 -0.32 22.21
CA TRP A 104 -6.30 0.77 22.63
C TRP A 104 -6.04 1.79 21.50
N GLY A 105 -5.84 1.29 20.27
CA GLY A 105 -5.63 2.13 19.09
C GLY A 105 -6.91 2.77 18.54
N GLU A 106 -7.97 1.98 18.37
CA GLU A 106 -9.18 2.34 17.61
C GLU A 106 -10.43 2.55 18.48
N GLY A 107 -10.36 2.17 19.77
CA GLY A 107 -11.48 2.24 20.69
C GLY A 107 -11.75 3.65 21.21
N THR A 108 -13.00 3.90 21.59
CA THR A 108 -13.39 5.20 22.14
C THR A 108 -12.79 5.42 23.54
N LYS A 109 -12.28 6.63 23.76
CA LYS A 109 -11.68 7.06 25.05
C LYS A 109 -12.69 7.65 26.05
N SER A 110 -13.97 7.78 25.69
CA SER A 110 -14.92 8.57 26.48
C SER A 110 -15.35 7.86 27.76
N GLU A 111 -14.97 8.44 28.90
CA GLU A 111 -15.29 7.95 30.26
C GLU A 111 -16.38 8.78 30.95
N ARG A 112 -16.79 9.93 30.40
CA ARG A 112 -17.56 10.95 31.15
C ARG A 112 -19.07 10.83 31.04
N ASN A 113 -19.64 10.55 29.85
CA ASN A 113 -21.10 10.68 29.63
C ASN A 113 -21.79 9.41 29.13
N ALA A 114 -21.05 8.43 28.60
CA ALA A 114 -21.61 7.15 28.13
C ALA A 114 -20.50 6.10 28.01
N VAL A 115 -20.15 5.47 29.14
CA VAL A 115 -19.14 4.40 29.16
C VAL A 115 -19.63 3.22 28.33
N SER A 116 -19.00 3.02 27.18
CA SER A 116 -19.32 1.94 26.26
C SER A 116 -18.05 1.43 25.62
N LEU A 117 -18.01 0.12 25.39
CA LEU A 117 -16.97 -0.50 24.60
C LEU A 117 -17.35 -0.27 23.13
N THR A 118 -16.81 0.80 22.55
CA THR A 118 -17.09 1.21 21.17
C THR A 118 -15.81 1.24 20.35
N LEU A 119 -15.83 0.64 19.16
CA LEU A 119 -14.75 0.68 18.17
C LEU A 119 -15.37 0.95 16.81
N SER A 120 -14.71 1.79 16.01
CA SER A 120 -15.15 2.09 14.65
C SER A 120 -14.00 1.96 13.67
N ASN A 121 -14.21 1.26 12.56
CA ASN A 121 -13.21 1.12 11.51
C ASN A 121 -13.87 0.78 10.16
N SER A 122 -13.18 1.07 9.06
CA SER A 122 -13.63 0.75 7.71
C SER A 122 -13.05 -0.55 7.15
N ASP A 123 -12.01 -1.08 7.77
CA ASP A 123 -11.40 -2.36 7.37
C ASP A 123 -12.26 -3.54 7.87
N PRO A 124 -12.82 -4.36 6.96
CA PRO A 124 -13.66 -5.50 7.35
C PRO A 124 -12.89 -6.59 8.11
N PHE A 125 -11.61 -6.81 7.83
CA PHE A 125 -10.81 -7.81 8.52
C PHE A 125 -10.52 -7.39 9.96
N MET A 126 -10.23 -6.11 10.19
CA MET A 126 -10.03 -5.58 11.55
C MET A 126 -11.31 -5.73 12.38
N ILE A 127 -12.47 -5.39 11.80
CA ILE A 127 -13.76 -5.56 12.46
C ILE A 127 -14.04 -7.04 12.77
N SER A 128 -13.75 -7.95 11.84
CA SER A 128 -13.90 -9.40 12.07
C SER A 128 -13.05 -9.89 13.25
N VAL A 129 -11.79 -9.45 13.34
CA VAL A 129 -10.90 -9.78 14.48
C VAL A 129 -11.47 -9.23 15.79
N TYR A 130 -11.97 -7.98 15.77
CA TYR A 130 -12.58 -7.37 16.95
C TYR A 130 -13.86 -8.10 17.40
N MET A 131 -14.72 -8.51 16.45
CA MET A 131 -15.90 -9.32 16.73
C MET A 131 -15.53 -10.70 17.32
N ARG A 132 -14.44 -11.32 16.83
CA ARG A 132 -13.91 -12.56 17.39
C ARG A 132 -13.46 -12.38 18.84
N PHE A 133 -12.76 -11.27 19.16
CA PHE A 133 -12.38 -10.93 20.52
C PHE A 133 -13.60 -10.72 21.44
N ILE A 134 -14.61 -9.99 20.98
CA ILE A 134 -15.87 -9.77 21.70
C ILE A 134 -16.55 -11.10 22.06
N ARG A 135 -16.63 -12.03 21.11
CA ARG A 135 -17.29 -13.33 21.26
C ARG A 135 -16.50 -14.32 22.11
N GLU A 136 -15.22 -14.51 21.79
CA GLU A 136 -14.43 -15.58 22.39
C GLU A 136 -13.79 -15.20 23.73
N ILE A 137 -13.37 -13.93 23.88
CA ILE A 137 -12.64 -13.47 25.07
C ILE A 137 -13.56 -12.75 26.04
N LEU A 138 -14.34 -11.79 25.56
CA LEU A 138 -15.27 -11.05 26.42
C LEU A 138 -16.58 -11.81 26.68
N LYS A 139 -16.90 -12.81 25.84
CA LYS A 139 -18.11 -13.64 25.91
C LYS A 139 -19.38 -12.78 25.96
N ILE A 140 -19.42 -11.73 25.13
CA ILE A 140 -20.54 -10.81 25.08
C ILE A 140 -21.64 -11.43 24.20
N PRO A 141 -22.88 -11.55 24.71
CA PRO A 141 -24.00 -12.04 23.92
C PRO A 141 -24.32 -11.12 22.72
N GLU A 142 -24.73 -11.71 21.58
CA GLU A 142 -25.03 -10.98 20.34
C GLU A 142 -26.08 -9.88 20.54
N GLU A 143 -27.07 -10.12 21.40
CA GLU A 143 -28.14 -9.18 21.69
C GLU A 143 -27.65 -7.89 22.35
N LYS A 144 -26.45 -7.89 22.94
CA LYS A 144 -25.82 -6.68 23.52
C LYS A 144 -24.94 -5.91 22.54
N ILE A 145 -24.71 -6.45 21.33
CA ILE A 145 -23.88 -5.82 20.29
C ILE A 145 -24.77 -4.95 19.42
N ARG A 146 -24.54 -3.63 19.43
CA ARG A 146 -25.21 -2.68 18.54
C ARG A 146 -24.24 -2.23 17.45
N ALA A 147 -24.75 -2.02 16.25
CA ALA A 147 -23.92 -1.59 15.13
C ALA A 147 -24.51 -0.35 14.43
N GLY A 148 -23.68 0.65 14.17
CA GLY A 148 -24.03 1.79 13.31
C GLY A 148 -23.12 1.79 12.09
N ILE A 149 -23.58 2.34 10.96
CA ILE A 149 -22.75 2.50 9.76
C ILE A 149 -22.75 3.97 9.38
N HIS A 150 -21.57 4.57 9.41
CA HIS A 150 -21.35 5.92 8.93
C HIS A 150 -21.08 5.87 7.43
N ILE A 151 -21.97 6.46 6.63
CA ILE A 151 -21.86 6.49 5.18
C ILE A 151 -21.87 7.94 4.68
N TYR A 152 -21.28 8.20 3.52
CA TYR A 152 -21.50 9.43 2.78
C TYR A 152 -22.87 9.39 2.08
N PRO A 153 -23.46 10.55 1.71
CA PRO A 153 -24.78 10.61 1.08
C PRO A 153 -24.94 9.78 -0.19
N SER A 154 -23.81 9.39 -0.77
CA SER A 154 -23.72 8.81 -2.09
C SER A 154 -23.51 7.29 -2.08
N ILE A 155 -23.43 6.70 -0.89
CA ILE A 155 -23.31 5.26 -0.66
C ILE A 155 -24.70 4.72 -0.31
N SER A 156 -25.05 3.56 -0.85
CA SER A 156 -26.31 2.88 -0.51
C SER A 156 -26.25 2.32 0.91
N GLY A 157 -27.19 2.74 1.76
CA GLY A 157 -27.32 2.23 3.12
C GLY A 157 -27.61 0.72 3.16
N ASP A 158 -28.42 0.21 2.23
CA ASP A 158 -28.78 -1.20 2.18
C ASP A 158 -27.61 -2.09 1.73
N GLU A 159 -26.82 -1.63 0.76
CA GLU A 159 -25.59 -2.34 0.37
C GLU A 159 -24.57 -2.37 1.51
N ALA A 160 -24.43 -1.24 2.22
CA ALA A 160 -23.55 -1.17 3.38
C ALA A 160 -24.03 -2.12 4.50
N LYS A 161 -25.33 -2.18 4.79
CA LYS A 161 -25.89 -3.13 5.77
C LYS A 161 -25.63 -4.57 5.38
N LYS A 162 -25.89 -4.95 4.13
CA LYS A 162 -25.61 -6.30 3.60
C LYS A 162 -24.14 -6.68 3.76
N PHE A 163 -23.24 -5.76 3.38
CA PHE A 163 -21.80 -5.96 3.50
C PHE A 163 -21.37 -6.17 4.96
N TRP A 164 -21.75 -5.25 5.86
CA TRP A 164 -21.34 -5.33 7.26
C TRP A 164 -22.02 -6.46 8.02
N SER A 165 -23.27 -6.81 7.69
CA SER A 165 -23.97 -7.99 8.19
C SER A 165 -23.18 -9.26 7.91
N LYS A 166 -22.71 -9.44 6.67
CA LYS A 166 -21.86 -10.57 6.28
C LYS A 166 -20.52 -10.56 7.03
N THR A 167 -19.87 -9.41 7.15
CA THR A 167 -18.57 -9.28 7.83
C THR A 167 -18.67 -9.58 9.33
N THR A 168 -19.68 -9.04 10.02
CA THR A 168 -19.79 -9.18 11.48
C THR A 168 -20.59 -10.41 11.91
N ASN A 169 -21.34 -11.03 10.99
CA ASN A 169 -22.35 -12.04 11.27
C ASN A 169 -23.45 -11.53 12.24
N LEU A 170 -23.87 -10.27 12.05
CA LEU A 170 -25.01 -9.67 12.77
C LEU A 170 -26.15 -9.49 11.78
N PRO A 171 -27.43 -9.70 12.17
CA PRO A 171 -28.53 -9.49 11.25
C PRO A 171 -28.65 -8.01 10.83
N GLU A 172 -29.08 -7.76 9.60
CA GLU A 172 -29.13 -6.41 9.00
C GLU A 172 -29.97 -5.41 9.81
N ASN A 173 -31.01 -5.89 10.51
CA ASN A 173 -31.85 -5.07 11.39
C ASN A 173 -31.13 -4.53 12.64
N ARG A 174 -29.90 -4.98 12.93
CA ARG A 174 -29.05 -4.47 14.02
C ARG A 174 -28.27 -3.23 13.62
N PHE A 175 -28.27 -2.89 12.33
CA PHE A 175 -27.52 -1.78 11.78
C PHE A 175 -28.42 -0.57 11.54
N TYR A 176 -28.04 0.57 12.12
CA TYR A 176 -28.60 1.87 11.77
C TYR A 176 -27.61 2.65 10.92
N ILE A 177 -28.14 3.47 10.00
CA ILE A 177 -27.34 4.30 9.10
C ILE A 177 -27.18 5.69 9.70
N ILE A 178 -25.96 6.22 9.63
CA ILE A 178 -25.66 7.62 9.91
C ILE A 178 -25.05 8.21 8.65
N THR A 179 -25.76 9.16 8.03
CA THR A 179 -25.24 9.90 6.88
C THR A 179 -24.32 11.02 7.36
N GLN A 180 -23.05 10.95 6.97
CA GLN A 180 -22.01 11.93 7.29
C GLN A 180 -21.80 12.89 6.12
N VAL A 181 -21.99 14.18 6.37
CA VAL A 181 -21.66 15.24 5.41
C VAL A 181 -20.32 15.85 5.79
N SER A 182 -19.25 15.48 5.10
CA SER A 182 -17.92 16.05 5.37
C SER A 182 -17.82 17.47 4.80
N ARG A 183 -18.11 18.47 5.63
CA ARG A 183 -17.89 19.89 5.29
C ARG A 183 -16.42 20.17 4.96
N ALA A 184 -15.49 19.49 5.63
CA ALA A 184 -14.04 19.62 5.45
C ALA A 184 -13.53 19.09 4.09
N SER A 185 -14.26 18.14 3.47
CA SER A 185 -13.86 17.54 2.19
C SER A 185 -14.03 18.49 1.01
N GLN A 186 -14.91 19.51 1.10
CA GLN A 186 -15.29 20.40 -0.01
C GLN A 186 -15.60 19.63 -1.33
N ASN A 187 -16.13 18.41 -1.24
CA ASN A 187 -16.37 17.51 -2.37
C ASN A 187 -15.12 17.16 -3.21
N LYS A 188 -13.89 17.36 -2.69
CA LYS A 188 -12.64 17.07 -3.41
C LYS A 188 -12.17 15.62 -3.26
N ARG A 189 -12.72 14.86 -2.32
CA ARG A 189 -12.35 13.46 -2.11
C ARG A 189 -13.03 12.55 -3.14
N PRO A 190 -12.32 11.57 -3.71
CA PRO A 190 -12.94 10.59 -4.59
C PRO A 190 -14.11 9.89 -3.91
N PHE A 191 -15.18 9.74 -4.67
CA PHE A 191 -16.47 9.22 -4.21
C PHE A 191 -16.38 7.80 -3.60
N ASN A 192 -15.41 7.00 -4.03
CA ASN A 192 -15.33 5.58 -3.72
C ASN A 192 -14.30 5.21 -2.63
N ILE A 193 -13.88 6.15 -1.78
CA ILE A 193 -12.85 5.89 -0.75
C ILE A 193 -13.34 4.90 0.32
N LEU A 194 -14.66 4.71 0.48
CA LEU A 194 -15.28 3.80 1.44
C LEU A 194 -16.59 3.24 0.87
N PRO A 195 -16.56 2.24 -0.03
CA PRO A 195 -17.77 1.79 -0.74
C PRO A 195 -18.92 1.35 0.18
N PHE A 196 -18.60 0.96 1.43
CA PHE A 196 -19.58 0.54 2.44
C PHE A 196 -19.52 1.38 3.73
N GLY A 197 -18.85 2.53 3.69
CA GLY A 197 -18.67 3.41 4.84
C GLY A 197 -17.80 2.81 5.96
N THR A 198 -18.00 3.30 7.18
CA THR A 198 -17.29 2.87 8.40
C THR A 198 -18.31 2.30 9.37
N VAL A 199 -18.08 1.09 9.88
CA VAL A 199 -18.96 0.52 10.91
C VAL A 199 -18.51 0.94 12.30
N VAL A 200 -19.46 1.10 13.20
CA VAL A 200 -19.28 1.36 14.62
C VAL A 200 -19.88 0.17 15.36
N ILE A 201 -19.05 -0.62 16.05
CA ILE A 201 -19.50 -1.67 16.95
C ILE A 201 -19.55 -1.09 18.35
N LYS A 202 -20.72 -1.13 18.99
CA LYS A 202 -20.99 -0.52 20.29
C LYS A 202 -21.61 -1.51 21.25
N ILE A 203 -21.00 -1.64 22.42
CA ILE A 203 -21.51 -2.44 23.53
C ILE A 203 -21.65 -1.56 24.78
N ASN A 204 -22.88 -1.38 25.24
CA ASN A 204 -23.19 -0.63 26.45
C ASN A 204 -23.02 -1.52 27.69
N ASN A 205 -21.76 -1.81 28.04
CA ASN A 205 -21.43 -2.58 29.23
C ASN A 205 -20.20 -1.97 29.92
N ARG A 206 -20.45 -1.25 31.01
CA ARG A 206 -19.42 -0.54 31.78
C ARG A 206 -18.35 -1.49 32.31
N GLN A 207 -18.74 -2.66 32.83
CA GLN A 207 -17.80 -3.63 33.38
C GLN A 207 -16.84 -4.15 32.29
N GLN A 208 -17.36 -4.45 31.10
CA GLN A 208 -16.53 -4.93 29.99
C GLN A 208 -15.59 -3.83 29.48
N PHE A 209 -16.04 -2.58 29.42
CA PHE A 209 -15.18 -1.44 29.11
C PHE A 209 -13.98 -1.35 30.07
N TYR A 210 -14.22 -1.36 31.39
CA TYR A 210 -13.15 -1.29 32.38
C TYR A 210 -12.28 -2.56 32.38
N LYS A 211 -12.84 -3.72 32.07
CA LYS A 211 -12.07 -4.95 31.89
C LYS A 211 -11.05 -4.82 30.77
N VAL A 212 -11.44 -4.26 29.62
CA VAL A 212 -10.52 -4.00 28.50
C VAL A 212 -9.48 -2.93 28.86
N LYS A 213 -9.88 -1.86 29.55
CA LYS A 213 -8.92 -0.87 30.09
C LYS A 213 -7.91 -1.51 31.05
N GLY A 214 -8.35 -2.44 31.89
CA GLY A 214 -7.50 -3.23 32.76
C GLY A 214 -6.53 -4.12 31.99
N MET A 215 -6.97 -4.76 30.90
CA MET A 215 -6.08 -5.51 30.00
C MET A 215 -4.99 -4.61 29.41
N ILE A 216 -5.36 -3.41 28.94
CA ILE A 216 -4.41 -2.42 28.42
C ILE A 216 -3.38 -2.03 29.48
N LYS A 217 -3.83 -1.70 30.70
CA LYS A 217 -2.92 -1.38 31.79
C LYS A 217 -2.01 -2.55 32.14
N GLY A 218 -2.52 -3.78 32.09
CA GLY A 218 -1.75 -5.01 32.27
C GLY A 218 -0.63 -5.14 31.23
N ILE A 219 -0.91 -4.86 29.95
CA ILE A 219 0.11 -4.85 28.89
C ILE A 219 1.20 -3.83 29.18
N VAL A 220 0.84 -2.60 29.56
CA VAL A 220 1.81 -1.53 29.90
C VAL A 220 2.73 -1.98 31.05
N VAL A 221 2.16 -2.53 32.13
CA VAL A 221 2.95 -2.99 33.28
C VAL A 221 3.91 -4.12 32.89
N GLN A 222 3.44 -5.09 32.09
CA GLN A 222 4.24 -6.26 31.72
C GLN A 222 5.31 -5.94 30.66
N THR A 223 5.14 -4.85 29.90
CA THR A 223 6.17 -4.35 28.97
C THR A 223 7.27 -3.55 29.65
N LYS A 224 7.19 -3.34 30.98
CA LYS A 224 8.17 -2.60 31.80
C LYS A 224 8.44 -1.19 31.27
N LEU A 225 7.40 -0.54 30.73
CA LEU A 225 7.40 0.87 30.34
C LEU A 225 7.13 1.79 31.54
#